data_AF-A0A2M9M7T2-F1
#
_entry.id   AF-A0A2M9M7T2-F1
#
_cell.length_a   1.000
_cell.length_b   1.000
_cell.length_c   1.000
_cell.angle_alpha   90.00
_cell.angle_beta   90.00
_cell.angle_gamma   90.00
#
_symmetry.space_group_name_H-M   'P 1'
#
loop_
_entity.id
_entity.type
_entity.pdbx_description
1 polymer ?
#
loop_
_entity_poly.entity_id
_entity_poly.type
_entity_poly.pdbx_seq_one_letter_code
_entity_poly.pdbx_strand_id
1 'polypeptide(L)'
;MAVAIDSRVRERLVRMVASAKSEVRAALRARIVLAAADGVANGAIAREPKFSVNTVRKWRGRFAALGPDGLREAERSGRPKTYGPEVRVATVATATSMPPHPEATWSHRAVAQHVAGACFVSVSASQVGRILAGLGLKSHKVRGWLTRRNTPDFWQRTSGVCALYLDPPEGAVVLSIDEKTAIAARSHRHPGRPARPGEPARQEFEHRRHGTASLVAALDVRTGEVRTEVIARNNAATFTAFQDQLDRAIAPDKEIHVVLDNCSSHTVEARHEVACVEWALLERGSGVADMRVAPGPRPMPRAHPDVRRW
;
A
#
# COMPACT_ATOMS: atom_id res chain seq x y z
N MET A 1 -51.79 -22.98 -8.65
CA MET A 1 -50.83 -22.40 -7.68
C MET A 1 -51.39 -21.10 -7.11
N ALA A 2 -52.24 -21.14 -6.09
CA ALA A 2 -52.69 -19.93 -5.40
C ALA A 2 -51.47 -19.18 -4.83
N VAL A 3 -51.42 -17.86 -4.98
CA VAL A 3 -50.33 -17.05 -4.43
C VAL A 3 -50.81 -16.49 -3.10
N ALA A 4 -50.40 -17.09 -1.99
CA ALA A 4 -50.64 -16.54 -0.67
C ALA A 4 -49.62 -15.42 -0.42
N ILE A 5 -50.09 -14.23 -0.07
CA ILE A 5 -49.25 -13.10 0.36
C ILE A 5 -49.68 -12.65 1.74
N ASP A 6 -48.71 -12.42 2.63
CA ASP A 6 -48.97 -11.77 3.92
C ASP A 6 -49.26 -10.27 3.75
N SER A 7 -49.76 -9.62 4.81
CA SER A 7 -50.13 -8.21 4.82
C SER A 7 -48.96 -7.27 4.50
N ARG A 8 -47.78 -7.56 5.03
CA ARG A 8 -46.56 -6.75 4.84
C ARG A 8 -46.06 -6.82 3.40
N VAL A 9 -46.12 -7.99 2.79
CA VAL A 9 -45.76 -8.21 1.38
C VAL A 9 -46.79 -7.55 0.48
N ARG A 10 -48.09 -7.66 0.78
CA ARG A 10 -49.14 -6.98 0.04
C ARG A 10 -48.94 -5.46 0.05
N GLU A 11 -48.71 -4.85 1.21
CA GLU A 11 -48.42 -3.41 1.32
C GLU A 11 -47.19 -2.98 0.50
N ARG A 12 -46.11 -3.78 0.53
CA ARG A 12 -44.90 -3.52 -0.25
C ARG A 12 -45.16 -3.57 -1.75
N LEU A 13 -45.94 -4.55 -2.22
CA LEU A 13 -46.31 -4.68 -3.64
C LEU A 13 -47.20 -3.52 -4.08
N VAL A 14 -48.21 -3.14 -3.28
CA VAL A 14 -49.09 -1.99 -3.56
C VAL A 14 -48.27 -0.70 -3.66
N ARG A 15 -47.35 -0.46 -2.71
CA ARG A 15 -46.45 0.70 -2.74
C ARG A 15 -45.58 0.73 -3.99
N MET A 16 -45.07 -0.42 -4.42
CA MET A 16 -44.24 -0.54 -5.62
C MET A 16 -45.04 -0.29 -6.91
N VAL A 17 -46.34 -0.58 -6.93
CA VAL A 17 -47.23 -0.24 -8.06
C VAL A 17 -47.57 1.24 -8.07
N ALA A 18 -47.82 1.85 -6.91
CA ALA A 18 -48.23 3.25 -6.77
C ALA A 18 -47.07 4.26 -6.89
N SER A 19 -45.83 3.81 -6.70
CA SER A 19 -44.65 4.68 -6.68
C SER A 19 -44.26 5.17 -8.07
N ALA A 20 -44.21 6.48 -8.25
CA ALA A 20 -43.68 7.12 -9.46
C ALA A 20 -42.17 6.87 -9.68
N LYS A 21 -41.44 6.46 -8.64
CA LYS A 21 -39.99 6.17 -8.69
C LYS A 21 -39.68 4.70 -9.00
N SER A 22 -40.70 3.86 -9.08
CA SER A 22 -40.51 2.43 -9.33
C SER A 22 -40.30 2.15 -10.81
N GLU A 23 -39.35 1.28 -11.13
CA GLU A 23 -39.17 0.82 -12.51
C GLU A 23 -40.49 0.23 -13.04
N VAL A 24 -40.91 0.67 -14.23
CA VAL A 24 -42.15 0.23 -14.87
C VAL A 24 -42.28 -1.29 -14.91
N ARG A 25 -41.18 -2.01 -15.17
CA ARG A 25 -41.15 -3.47 -15.20
C ARG A 25 -41.37 -4.11 -13.82
N ALA A 26 -40.85 -3.51 -12.75
CA ALA A 26 -41.05 -3.99 -11.39
C ALA A 26 -42.51 -3.80 -10.95
N ALA A 27 -43.09 -2.62 -11.24
CA ALA A 27 -44.50 -2.35 -10.99
C ALA A 27 -45.43 -3.33 -11.75
N LEU A 28 -45.13 -3.62 -13.02
CA LEU A 28 -45.88 -4.61 -13.81
C LEU A 28 -45.82 -6.03 -13.21
N ARG A 29 -44.65 -6.46 -12.72
CA ARG A 29 -44.50 -7.76 -12.03
C ARG A 29 -45.30 -7.79 -10.72
N ALA A 30 -45.30 -6.69 -9.97
CA ALA A 30 -46.06 -6.57 -8.73
C ALA A 30 -47.58 -6.62 -8.97
N ARG A 31 -48.09 -6.00 -10.04
CA ARG A 31 -49.51 -6.08 -10.45
C ARG A 31 -49.93 -7.52 -10.74
N ILE A 32 -49.10 -8.29 -11.44
CA ILE A 32 -49.36 -9.71 -11.70
C ILE A 32 -49.53 -10.49 -10.39
N VAL A 33 -48.67 -10.25 -9.40
CA VAL A 33 -48.70 -10.97 -8.12
C VAL A 33 -49.91 -10.56 -7.28
N LEU A 34 -50.23 -9.26 -7.22
CA LEU A 34 -51.42 -8.76 -6.52
C LEU A 34 -52.70 -9.35 -7.10
N ALA A 35 -52.87 -9.30 -8.43
CA ALA A 35 -54.04 -9.89 -9.09
C ALA A 35 -54.12 -11.42 -8.88
N ALA A 36 -52.97 -12.11 -8.88
CA ALA A 36 -52.93 -13.55 -8.60
C ALA A 36 -53.26 -13.88 -7.13
N ALA A 37 -52.93 -12.99 -6.19
CA ALA A 37 -53.29 -13.12 -4.78
C ALA A 37 -54.77 -12.81 -4.52
N ASP A 38 -55.38 -11.96 -5.35
CA ASP A 38 -56.81 -11.66 -5.33
C ASP A 38 -57.66 -12.75 -6.05
N GLY A 39 -57.04 -13.88 -6.40
CA GLY A 39 -57.73 -15.04 -6.99
C GLY A 39 -57.96 -14.94 -8.50
N VAL A 40 -57.44 -13.91 -9.18
CA VAL A 40 -57.66 -13.72 -10.61
C VAL A 40 -56.90 -14.79 -11.41
N ALA A 41 -57.61 -15.44 -12.34
CA ALA A 41 -57.04 -16.48 -13.20
C ALA A 41 -55.99 -15.89 -14.18
N ASN A 42 -54.97 -16.68 -14.53
CA ASN A 42 -53.86 -16.21 -15.39
C ASN A 42 -54.34 -15.63 -16.72
N GLY A 43 -55.37 -16.23 -17.34
CA GLY A 43 -55.94 -15.77 -18.60
C GLY A 43 -56.64 -14.41 -18.48
N ALA A 44 -57.26 -14.12 -17.33
CA ALA A 44 -57.89 -12.83 -17.07
C ALA A 44 -56.86 -11.73 -16.80
N ILE A 45 -55.80 -12.02 -16.03
CA ILE A 45 -54.66 -11.11 -15.83
C ILE A 45 -54.01 -10.76 -17.18
N ALA A 46 -53.86 -11.76 -18.07
CA ALA A 46 -53.26 -11.57 -19.39
C ALA A 46 -54.10 -10.73 -20.37
N ARG A 47 -55.35 -10.35 -20.04
CA ARG A 47 -56.14 -9.43 -20.88
C ARG A 47 -55.69 -7.97 -20.77
N GLU A 48 -54.89 -7.63 -19.76
CA GLU A 48 -54.31 -6.29 -19.69
C GLU A 48 -53.30 -6.07 -20.84
N PRO A 49 -53.25 -4.88 -21.48
CA PRO A 49 -52.44 -4.60 -22.68
C PRO A 49 -50.90 -4.73 -22.58
N LYS A 50 -50.37 -5.35 -21.52
CA LYS A 50 -48.93 -5.50 -21.26
C LYS A 50 -48.51 -6.90 -20.80
N PHE A 51 -49.44 -7.86 -20.74
CA PHE A 51 -49.18 -9.20 -20.21
C PHE A 51 -49.46 -10.29 -21.23
N SER A 52 -48.53 -11.25 -21.34
CA SER A 52 -48.82 -12.55 -21.96
C SER A 52 -49.09 -13.60 -20.86
N VAL A 53 -49.87 -14.64 -21.17
CA VAL A 53 -50.13 -15.74 -20.22
C VAL A 53 -48.82 -16.38 -19.73
N ASN A 54 -47.81 -16.50 -20.60
CA ASN A 54 -46.48 -17.01 -20.24
C ASN A 54 -45.74 -16.08 -19.27
N THR A 55 -45.84 -14.76 -19.45
CA THR A 55 -45.28 -13.76 -18.53
C THR A 55 -45.95 -13.86 -17.16
N VAL A 56 -47.28 -13.96 -17.12
CA VAL A 56 -48.04 -14.12 -15.87
C VAL A 56 -47.64 -15.40 -15.15
N ARG A 57 -47.58 -16.54 -15.87
CA ARG A 57 -47.16 -17.83 -15.31
C ARG A 57 -45.73 -17.78 -14.77
N LYS A 58 -44.80 -17.16 -15.50
CA LYS A 58 -43.40 -17.00 -15.09
C LYS A 58 -43.27 -16.25 -13.77
N TRP A 59 -43.90 -15.07 -13.66
CA TRP A 59 -43.75 -14.24 -12.45
C TRP A 59 -44.53 -14.78 -11.27
N ARG A 60 -45.72 -15.36 -11.49
CA ARG A 60 -46.49 -16.08 -10.48
C ARG A 60 -45.71 -17.27 -9.92
N GLY A 61 -45.07 -18.07 -10.79
CA GLY A 61 -44.23 -19.19 -10.39
C GLY A 61 -42.98 -18.75 -9.63
N ARG A 62 -42.26 -17.74 -10.13
CA ARG A 62 -41.07 -17.20 -9.44
C ARG A 62 -41.40 -16.61 -8.08
N PHE A 63 -42.52 -15.89 -7.96
CA PHE A 63 -42.95 -15.35 -6.68
C PHE A 63 -43.37 -16.47 -5.71
N ALA A 64 -44.08 -17.50 -6.19
CA ALA A 64 -44.43 -18.65 -5.34
C ALA A 64 -43.19 -19.41 -4.83
N ALA A 65 -42.10 -19.46 -5.61
CA ALA A 65 -40.88 -20.16 -5.23
C ALA A 65 -39.92 -19.33 -4.36
N LEU A 66 -39.81 -18.02 -4.60
CA LEU A 66 -38.76 -17.15 -4.03
C LEU A 66 -39.33 -15.91 -3.31
N GLY A 67 -40.65 -15.82 -3.14
CA GLY A 67 -41.32 -14.67 -2.54
C GLY A 67 -41.06 -13.36 -3.29
N PRO A 68 -41.02 -12.21 -2.57
CA PRO A 68 -40.76 -10.89 -3.16
C PRO A 68 -39.45 -10.79 -3.95
N ASP A 69 -38.41 -11.54 -3.55
CA ASP A 69 -37.11 -11.54 -4.25
C ASP A 69 -37.21 -12.20 -5.64
N GLY A 70 -38.18 -13.10 -5.83
CA GLY A 70 -38.47 -13.72 -7.12
C GLY A 70 -38.87 -12.74 -8.23
N LEU A 71 -39.28 -11.52 -7.87
CA LEU A 71 -39.65 -10.45 -8.81
C LEU A 71 -38.45 -9.63 -9.30
N ARG A 72 -37.26 -9.80 -8.70
CA ARG A 72 -36.02 -9.16 -9.18
C ARG A 72 -35.58 -9.75 -10.51
N GLU A 73 -34.96 -8.92 -11.35
CA GLU A 73 -34.30 -9.42 -12.56
C GLU A 73 -33.20 -10.40 -12.13
N ALA A 74 -33.17 -11.59 -12.74
CA ALA A 74 -32.05 -12.51 -12.51
C ALA A 74 -30.83 -12.02 -13.29
N GLU A 75 -29.63 -12.30 -12.78
CA GLU A 75 -28.41 -12.10 -13.58
C GLU A 75 -28.56 -12.83 -14.91
N ARG A 76 -28.40 -12.08 -16.00
CA ARG A 76 -28.44 -12.67 -17.33
C ARG A 76 -27.17 -13.48 -17.50
N SER A 77 -27.28 -14.66 -18.11
CA SER A 77 -26.13 -15.35 -18.65
C SER A 77 -25.52 -14.43 -19.71
N GLY A 78 -24.51 -13.66 -19.32
CA GLY A 78 -23.79 -12.79 -20.23
C GLY A 78 -23.17 -13.59 -21.37
N ARG A 79 -22.49 -12.90 -22.29
CA ARG A 79 -21.72 -13.57 -23.35
C ARG A 79 -20.77 -14.61 -22.71
N PRO A 80 -20.77 -15.87 -23.17
CA PRO A 80 -19.81 -16.86 -22.70
C PRO A 80 -18.38 -16.33 -22.81
N LYS A 81 -17.55 -16.61 -21.80
CA LYS A 81 -16.16 -16.15 -21.78
C LYS A 81 -15.41 -16.75 -22.95
N THR A 82 -14.88 -15.91 -23.83
CA THR A 82 -14.07 -16.33 -24.99
C THR A 82 -12.73 -16.94 -24.58
N TYR A 83 -12.15 -16.47 -23.46
CA TYR A 83 -10.89 -16.97 -22.93
C TYR A 83 -11.18 -17.88 -21.74
N GLY A 84 -11.08 -19.19 -22.00
CA GLY A 84 -11.30 -20.24 -21.00
C GLY A 84 -10.25 -20.25 -19.88
N PRO A 85 -10.37 -21.22 -18.95
CA PRO A 85 -9.45 -21.35 -17.81
C PRO A 85 -7.98 -21.43 -18.21
N GLU A 86 -7.66 -22.18 -19.27
CA GLU A 86 -6.29 -22.40 -19.75
C GLU A 86 -5.58 -21.10 -20.12
N VAL A 87 -6.24 -20.23 -20.89
CA VAL A 87 -5.70 -18.93 -21.28
C VAL A 87 -5.44 -18.05 -20.05
N ARG A 88 -6.32 -18.10 -19.05
CA ARG A 88 -6.13 -17.33 -17.80
C ARG A 88 -4.95 -17.87 -17.00
N VAL A 89 -4.83 -19.18 -16.87
CA VAL A 89 -3.71 -19.82 -16.18
C VAL A 89 -2.39 -19.49 -16.87
N ALA A 90 -2.32 -19.61 -18.20
CA ALA A 90 -1.14 -19.23 -18.96
C ALA A 90 -0.80 -17.75 -18.80
N THR A 91 -1.80 -16.86 -18.87
CA THR A 91 -1.61 -15.42 -18.64
C THR A 91 -1.00 -15.13 -17.27
N VAL A 92 -1.50 -15.79 -16.21
CA VAL A 92 -0.97 -15.64 -14.85
C VAL A 92 0.44 -16.20 -14.75
N ALA A 93 0.66 -17.44 -15.21
CA ALA A 93 1.95 -18.10 -15.15
C ALA A 93 3.04 -17.29 -15.86
N THR A 94 2.75 -16.75 -17.04
CA THR A 94 3.65 -15.84 -17.76
C THR A 94 3.87 -14.55 -16.97
N ALA A 95 2.80 -13.88 -16.51
CA ALA A 95 2.95 -12.61 -15.80
C ALA A 95 3.72 -12.73 -14.46
N THR A 96 3.79 -13.93 -13.87
CA THR A 96 4.51 -14.22 -12.63
C THR A 96 5.88 -14.88 -12.86
N SER A 97 6.27 -15.15 -14.10
CA SER A 97 7.59 -15.68 -14.42
C SER A 97 8.61 -14.57 -14.68
N MET A 98 9.89 -14.94 -14.77
CA MET A 98 10.92 -14.02 -15.21
C MET A 98 10.69 -13.66 -16.69
N PRO A 99 10.61 -12.37 -17.06
CA PRO A 99 10.58 -11.98 -18.46
C PRO A 99 11.89 -12.37 -19.16
N PRO A 100 11.85 -12.72 -20.45
CA PRO A 100 13.06 -13.05 -21.19
C PRO A 100 13.93 -11.81 -21.39
N HIS A 101 15.25 -11.95 -21.29
CA HIS A 101 16.17 -10.86 -21.59
C HIS A 101 15.96 -10.34 -23.03
N PRO A 102 15.97 -9.02 -23.28
CA PRO A 102 16.37 -7.92 -22.39
C PRO A 102 15.21 -7.27 -21.59
N GLU A 103 14.01 -7.86 -21.60
CA GLU A 103 12.86 -7.25 -20.94
C GLU A 103 13.03 -7.26 -19.42
N ALA A 104 13.00 -6.09 -18.79
CA ALA A 104 13.08 -5.98 -17.34
C ALA A 104 11.76 -6.35 -16.64
N THR A 105 10.63 -6.23 -17.34
CA THR A 105 9.29 -6.53 -16.81
C THR A 105 8.36 -7.05 -17.91
N TRP A 106 7.33 -7.80 -17.53
CA TRP A 106 6.28 -8.23 -18.45
C TRP A 106 5.31 -7.09 -18.80
N SER A 107 5.37 -6.59 -20.04
CA SER A 107 4.31 -5.76 -20.62
C SER A 107 3.08 -6.62 -20.98
N HIS A 108 1.88 -6.02 -20.99
CA HIS A 108 0.67 -6.75 -21.41
C HIS A 108 0.77 -7.30 -22.84
N ARG A 109 1.51 -6.61 -23.72
CA ARG A 109 1.77 -7.05 -25.10
C ARG A 109 2.69 -8.26 -25.14
N ALA A 110 3.77 -8.24 -24.36
CA ALA A 110 4.71 -9.35 -24.27
C ALA A 110 4.03 -10.60 -23.70
N VAL A 111 3.21 -10.45 -22.65
CA VAL A 111 2.41 -11.56 -22.09
C VAL A 111 1.44 -12.11 -23.14
N ALA A 112 0.73 -11.25 -23.86
CA ALA A 112 -0.18 -11.67 -24.93
C ALA A 112 0.53 -12.48 -26.04
N GLN A 113 1.71 -12.04 -26.47
CA GLN A 113 2.52 -12.75 -27.47
C GLN A 113 3.00 -14.11 -26.96
N HIS A 114 3.45 -14.17 -25.71
CA HIS A 114 3.93 -15.40 -25.11
C HIS A 114 2.79 -16.43 -24.92
N VAL A 115 1.62 -15.98 -24.44
CA VAL A 115 0.43 -16.82 -24.30
C VAL A 115 -0.07 -17.31 -25.65
N ALA A 116 -0.03 -16.47 -26.70
CA ALA A 116 -0.41 -16.89 -28.04
C ALA A 116 0.49 -18.01 -28.57
N GLY A 117 1.79 -17.98 -28.26
CA GLY A 117 2.73 -19.05 -28.60
C GLY A 117 2.53 -20.33 -27.80
N ALA A 118 2.16 -20.23 -26.52
CA ALA A 118 2.00 -21.37 -25.63
C ALA A 118 0.64 -22.09 -25.76
N CYS A 119 -0.44 -21.35 -25.98
CA CYS A 119 -1.81 -21.87 -25.99
C CYS A 119 -2.45 -21.91 -27.38
N PHE A 120 -1.76 -21.44 -28.43
CA PHE A 120 -2.30 -21.28 -29.79
C PHE A 120 -3.60 -20.44 -29.87
N VAL A 121 -3.88 -19.64 -28.83
CA VAL A 121 -5.06 -18.75 -28.74
C VAL A 121 -4.58 -17.31 -28.69
N SER A 122 -5.02 -16.50 -29.66
CA SER A 122 -4.70 -15.07 -29.70
C SER A 122 -5.46 -14.29 -28.63
N VAL A 123 -4.72 -13.64 -27.73
CA VAL A 123 -5.26 -12.77 -26.68
C VAL A 123 -4.76 -11.35 -26.94
N SER A 124 -5.65 -10.36 -26.88
CA SER A 124 -5.22 -8.96 -26.98
C SER A 124 -4.54 -8.49 -25.69
N ALA A 125 -3.60 -7.56 -25.79
CA ALA A 125 -2.96 -6.94 -24.61
C ALA A 125 -3.98 -6.31 -23.64
N SER A 126 -5.08 -5.75 -24.15
CA SER A 126 -6.17 -5.20 -23.32
C SER A 126 -6.88 -6.29 -22.50
N GLN A 127 -7.05 -7.49 -23.07
CA GLN A 127 -7.65 -8.62 -22.36
C GLN A 127 -6.71 -9.19 -21.30
N VAL A 128 -5.41 -9.30 -21.60
CA VAL A 128 -4.39 -9.62 -20.57
C VAL A 128 -4.48 -8.63 -19.41
N GLY A 129 -4.49 -7.32 -19.71
CA GLY A 129 -4.62 -6.29 -18.69
C GLY A 129 -5.90 -6.44 -17.84
N ARG A 130 -7.03 -6.77 -18.45
CA ARG A 130 -8.29 -7.05 -17.73
C ARG A 130 -8.23 -8.30 -16.86
N ILE A 131 -7.60 -9.38 -17.35
CA ILE A 131 -7.40 -10.61 -16.58
C ILE A 131 -6.52 -10.33 -15.34
N LEU A 132 -5.39 -9.66 -15.53
CA LEU A 132 -4.47 -9.34 -14.44
C LEU A 132 -5.09 -8.37 -13.43
N ALA A 133 -5.77 -7.32 -13.91
CA ALA A 133 -6.47 -6.36 -13.05
C ALA A 133 -7.57 -7.04 -12.21
N GLY A 134 -8.35 -7.94 -12.80
CA GLY A 134 -9.36 -8.71 -12.08
C GLY A 134 -8.81 -9.66 -11.03
N LEU A 135 -7.50 -9.98 -11.09
CA LEU A 135 -6.78 -10.77 -10.10
C LEU A 135 -5.94 -9.92 -9.13
N GLY A 136 -5.92 -8.60 -9.30
CA GLY A 136 -5.04 -7.70 -8.55
C GLY A 136 -3.56 -7.88 -8.86
N LEU A 137 -3.20 -8.60 -9.93
CA LEU A 137 -1.81 -8.86 -10.32
C LEU A 137 -1.25 -7.67 -11.11
N LYS A 138 -0.06 -7.20 -10.71
CA LYS A 138 0.65 -6.09 -11.34
C LYS A 138 2.08 -6.51 -11.66
N SER A 139 2.27 -7.19 -12.78
CA SER A 139 3.57 -7.76 -13.21
C SER A 139 4.71 -6.74 -13.33
N HIS A 140 4.38 -5.46 -13.55
CA HIS A 140 5.35 -4.37 -13.64
C HIS A 140 5.75 -3.80 -12.26
N LYS A 141 5.13 -4.25 -11.16
CA LYS A 141 5.45 -3.76 -9.82
C LYS A 141 6.34 -4.75 -9.10
N VAL A 142 7.55 -4.30 -8.78
CA VAL A 142 8.46 -4.97 -7.86
C VAL A 142 8.47 -4.18 -6.56
N ARG A 143 8.34 -4.88 -5.44
CA ARG A 143 8.51 -4.29 -4.10
C ARG A 143 9.72 -4.94 -3.46
N GLY A 144 10.70 -4.13 -3.07
CA GLY A 144 11.80 -4.59 -2.22
C GLY A 144 11.22 -5.16 -0.93
N TRP A 145 11.70 -6.34 -0.55
CA TRP A 145 11.28 -7.03 0.66
C TRP A 145 12.50 -7.32 1.51
N LEU A 146 12.41 -7.00 2.80
CA LEU A 146 13.40 -7.37 3.78
C LEU A 146 12.79 -8.47 4.66
N THR A 147 13.39 -9.66 4.63
CA THR A 147 12.97 -10.76 5.50
C THR A 147 13.41 -10.46 6.92
N ARG A 148 12.45 -10.08 7.77
CA ARG A 148 12.71 -9.87 9.20
C ARG A 148 12.91 -11.19 9.94
N ARG A 149 13.71 -11.16 11.01
CA ARG A 149 13.72 -12.25 12.00
C ARG A 149 12.38 -12.29 12.72
N ASN A 150 11.90 -13.50 13.05
CA ASN A 150 10.66 -13.70 13.78
C ASN A 150 10.93 -14.43 15.10
N THR A 151 11.68 -13.78 15.99
CA THR A 151 12.04 -14.29 17.32
C THR A 151 11.46 -13.41 18.41
N PRO A 152 11.21 -13.94 19.63
CA PRO A 152 10.72 -13.14 20.76
C PRO A 152 11.60 -11.92 21.05
N ASP A 153 12.92 -12.10 21.07
CA ASP A 153 13.88 -11.02 21.35
C ASP A 153 13.80 -9.87 20.33
N PHE A 154 13.59 -10.18 19.05
CA PHE A 154 13.41 -9.17 18.01
C PHE A 154 12.18 -8.31 18.27
N TRP A 155 11.06 -8.96 18.61
CA TRP A 155 9.81 -8.26 18.89
C TRP A 155 9.88 -7.45 20.19
N GLN A 156 10.56 -7.96 21.22
CA GLN A 156 10.77 -7.23 22.47
C GLN A 156 11.56 -5.93 22.24
N ARG A 157 12.67 -6.00 21.48
CA ARG A 157 13.47 -4.80 21.14
C ARG A 157 12.73 -3.83 20.24
N THR A 158 12.02 -4.35 19.23
CA THR A 158 11.17 -3.54 18.35
C THR A 158 10.11 -2.80 19.16
N SER A 159 9.46 -3.49 20.10
CA SER A 159 8.47 -2.88 20.99
C SER A 159 9.08 -1.78 21.85
N GLY A 160 10.30 -1.96 22.36
CA GLY A 160 11.02 -0.94 23.14
C GLY A 160 11.26 0.35 22.34
N VAL A 161 11.73 0.23 21.10
CA VAL A 161 11.95 1.41 20.24
C VAL A 161 10.64 2.04 19.78
N CYS A 162 9.62 1.26 19.45
CA CYS A 162 8.30 1.81 19.15
C CYS A 162 7.71 2.56 20.36
N ALA A 163 7.87 2.04 21.58
CA ALA A 163 7.43 2.72 22.80
C ALA A 163 8.15 4.06 22.98
N LEU A 164 9.47 4.09 22.78
CA LEU A 164 10.27 5.33 22.86
C LEU A 164 9.82 6.39 21.84
N TYR A 165 9.39 5.98 20.64
CA TYR A 165 8.91 6.91 19.61
C TYR A 165 7.48 7.42 19.88
N LEU A 166 6.62 6.58 20.46
CA LEU A 166 5.21 6.90 20.72
C LEU A 166 5.03 7.72 22.00
N ASP A 167 5.73 7.33 23.06
CA ASP A 167 5.64 7.93 24.40
C ASP A 167 7.03 8.06 25.02
N PRO A 168 7.85 9.02 24.55
CA PRO A 168 9.18 9.23 25.10
C PRO A 168 9.12 9.77 26.53
N PRO A 169 10.10 9.44 27.40
CA PRO A 169 10.16 9.95 28.77
C PRO A 169 10.00 11.47 28.85
N GLU A 170 9.42 11.93 29.96
CA GLU A 170 9.18 13.35 30.17
C GLU A 170 10.50 14.13 30.23
N GLY A 171 10.58 15.25 29.50
CA GLY A 171 11.80 16.06 29.42
C GLY A 171 12.93 15.48 28.54
N ALA A 172 12.84 14.21 28.12
CA ALA A 172 13.84 13.58 27.27
C ALA A 172 13.76 14.02 25.80
N VAL A 173 14.90 13.93 25.12
CA VAL A 173 15.06 14.11 23.66
C VAL A 173 15.31 12.74 23.05
N VAL A 174 14.54 12.41 22.01
CA VAL A 174 14.73 11.17 21.24
C VAL A 174 15.22 11.52 19.86
N LEU A 175 16.44 11.07 19.54
CA LEU A 175 17.08 11.29 18.26
C LEU A 175 17.12 10.00 17.46
N SER A 176 16.59 10.03 16.24
CA SER A 176 16.84 9.00 15.23
C SER A 176 17.96 9.50 14.33
N ILE A 177 19.10 8.80 14.33
CA ILE A 177 20.27 9.20 13.54
C ILE A 177 20.47 8.20 12.39
N ASP A 178 20.70 8.73 11.20
CA ASP A 178 20.97 7.94 9.99
C ASP A 178 22.08 8.59 9.14
N GLU A 179 22.75 7.77 8.36
CA GLU A 179 23.88 8.13 7.50
C GLU A 179 23.51 7.89 6.03
N LYS A 180 23.40 8.97 5.26
CA LYS A 180 23.23 8.85 3.82
C LYS A 180 24.57 9.05 3.12
N THR A 181 25.20 7.94 2.76
CA THR A 181 26.46 7.94 2.01
C THR A 181 26.24 7.97 0.51
N ALA A 182 27.29 8.31 -0.23
CA ALA A 182 27.33 8.21 -1.69
C ALA A 182 26.27 9.05 -2.44
N ILE A 183 25.88 10.21 -1.91
CA ILE A 183 24.92 11.12 -2.54
C ILE A 183 25.59 11.77 -3.74
N ALA A 184 25.11 11.44 -4.94
CA ALA A 184 25.60 12.04 -6.17
C ALA A 184 25.18 13.52 -6.24
N ALA A 185 26.13 14.43 -6.09
CA ALA A 185 25.89 15.86 -6.24
C ALA A 185 25.83 16.20 -7.74
N ARG A 186 24.62 16.40 -8.26
CA ARG A 186 24.34 16.63 -9.69
C ARG A 186 23.46 17.84 -9.89
N SER A 187 23.74 18.60 -10.95
CA SER A 187 22.86 19.65 -11.44
C SER A 187 22.63 19.49 -12.94
N HIS A 188 21.45 19.86 -13.42
CA HIS A 188 21.21 19.94 -14.86
C HIS A 188 22.14 20.98 -15.50
N ARG A 189 22.61 20.72 -16.73
CA ARG A 189 23.47 21.65 -17.46
C ARG A 189 22.72 22.92 -17.88
N HIS A 190 21.41 22.78 -18.15
CA HIS A 190 20.50 23.85 -18.55
C HIS A 190 19.15 23.72 -17.82
N PRO A 191 18.37 24.81 -17.67
CA PRO A 191 17.02 24.74 -17.12
C PRO A 191 16.06 23.89 -17.96
N GLY A 192 15.15 23.18 -17.30
CA GLY A 192 14.07 22.47 -17.98
C GLY A 192 13.04 23.40 -18.62
N ARG A 193 12.17 22.86 -19.48
CA ARG A 193 11.06 23.59 -20.09
C ARG A 193 9.73 23.00 -19.60
N PRO A 194 8.78 23.83 -19.12
CA PRO A 194 7.48 23.35 -18.69
C PRO A 194 6.67 22.79 -19.86
N ALA A 195 5.67 21.95 -19.55
CA ALA A 195 4.76 21.41 -20.56
C ALA A 195 3.90 22.51 -21.20
N ARG A 196 3.53 22.33 -22.47
CA ARG A 196 2.60 23.16 -23.25
C ARG A 196 1.64 22.25 -24.03
N PRO A 197 0.48 22.74 -24.52
CA PRO A 197 -0.39 21.94 -25.37
C PRO A 197 0.38 21.33 -26.55
N GLY A 198 0.36 20.00 -26.68
CA GLY A 198 1.10 19.27 -27.72
C GLY A 198 2.60 19.05 -27.43
N GLU A 199 3.14 19.62 -26.35
CA GLU A 199 4.56 19.52 -26.00
C GLU A 199 4.73 19.06 -24.53
N PRO A 200 5.24 17.86 -24.27
CA PRO A 200 5.54 17.43 -22.90
C PRO A 200 6.64 18.29 -22.29
N ALA A 201 6.66 18.35 -20.94
CA ALA A 201 7.76 18.98 -20.22
C ALA A 201 9.09 18.36 -20.65
N ARG A 202 10.11 19.20 -20.85
CA ARG A 202 11.45 18.76 -21.22
C ARG A 202 12.39 18.94 -20.04
N GLN A 203 13.01 17.84 -19.63
CA GLN A 203 14.08 17.85 -18.65
C GLN A 203 15.41 17.71 -19.39
N GLU A 204 16.41 18.51 -18.99
CA GLU A 204 17.75 18.41 -19.55
C GLU A 204 18.36 17.06 -19.18
N PHE A 205 18.81 16.33 -20.21
CA PHE A 205 19.41 15.01 -20.04
C PHE A 205 20.84 15.11 -19.51
N GLU A 206 21.59 16.12 -19.96
CA GLU A 206 22.97 16.31 -19.52
C GLU A 206 23.04 16.91 -18.11
N HIS A 207 23.90 16.31 -17.27
CA HIS A 207 24.18 16.80 -15.92
C HIS A 207 25.65 17.15 -15.74
N ARG A 208 25.91 18.16 -14.92
CA ARG A 208 27.24 18.42 -14.35
C ARG A 208 27.39 17.60 -13.06
N ARG A 209 28.53 16.92 -12.92
CA ARG A 209 28.89 16.15 -11.72
C ARG A 209 29.74 17.02 -10.80
N HIS A 210 29.32 17.17 -9.55
CA HIS A 210 30.05 17.90 -8.50
C HIS A 210 30.74 16.95 -7.51
N GLY A 211 30.86 15.68 -7.88
CA GLY A 211 31.36 14.62 -7.02
C GLY A 211 30.26 13.95 -6.20
N THR A 212 30.65 13.43 -5.05
CA THR A 212 29.81 12.63 -4.17
C THR A 212 29.92 13.19 -2.75
N ALA A 213 28.80 13.41 -2.10
CA ALA A 213 28.72 13.83 -0.71
C ALA A 213 28.22 12.68 0.17
N SER A 214 28.55 12.73 1.45
CA SER A 214 27.93 11.89 2.47
C SER A 214 27.41 12.83 3.57
N LEU A 215 26.31 12.48 4.20
CA LEU A 215 25.76 13.23 5.33
C LEU A 215 25.41 12.29 6.47
N VAL A 216 25.53 12.80 7.69
CA VAL A 216 24.89 12.23 8.88
C VAL A 216 23.80 13.20 9.32
N ALA A 217 22.65 12.66 9.72
CA ALA A 217 21.50 13.45 10.13
C ALA A 217 20.90 12.88 11.42
N ALA A 218 20.58 13.76 12.37
CA ALA A 218 19.82 13.47 13.58
C ALA A 218 18.45 14.12 13.47
N LEU A 219 17.40 13.31 13.49
CA LEU A 219 16.01 13.74 13.57
C LEU A 219 15.55 13.69 15.02
N ASP A 220 15.14 14.82 15.59
CA ASP A 220 14.33 14.83 16.81
C ASP A 220 12.92 14.32 16.48
N VAL A 221 12.57 13.16 17.03
CA VAL A 221 11.33 12.45 16.72
C VAL A 221 10.09 13.23 17.16
N ARG A 222 10.19 14.05 18.22
CA ARG A 222 9.06 14.79 18.78
C ARG A 222 8.86 16.13 18.06
N THR A 223 9.94 16.85 17.76
CA THR A 223 9.86 18.19 17.17
C THR A 223 9.89 18.18 15.64
N GLY A 224 10.45 17.13 15.03
CA GLY A 224 10.71 17.06 13.60
C GLY A 224 11.94 17.87 13.15
N GLU A 225 12.69 18.47 14.07
CA GLU A 225 13.93 19.18 13.75
C GLU A 225 14.99 18.19 13.25
N VAL A 226 15.65 18.54 12.15
CA VAL A 226 16.73 17.74 11.58
C VAL A 226 18.03 18.51 11.63
N ARG A 227 19.01 17.95 12.33
CA ARG A 227 20.38 18.45 12.39
C ARG A 227 21.26 17.60 11.49
N THR A 228 22.04 18.21 10.62
CA THR A 228 22.83 17.50 9.61
C THR A 228 24.27 17.98 9.59
N GLU A 229 25.19 17.06 9.34
CA GLU A 229 26.59 17.38 9.06
C GLU A 229 27.02 16.69 7.75
N VAL A 230 27.72 17.44 6.88
CA VAL A 230 28.32 16.87 5.66
C VAL A 230 29.66 16.24 6.03
N ILE A 231 29.81 14.96 5.72
CA ILE A 231 30.96 14.16 6.15
C ILE A 231 31.84 13.76 4.96
N ALA A 232 33.16 13.90 5.14
CA ALA A 232 34.14 13.44 4.14
C ALA A 232 34.42 11.93 4.24
N ARG A 233 34.25 11.34 5.42
CA ARG A 233 34.47 9.92 5.70
C ARG A 233 33.38 9.40 6.64
N ASN A 234 32.82 8.24 6.31
CA ASN A 234 31.92 7.54 7.20
C ASN A 234 32.72 6.58 8.11
N ASN A 235 33.13 7.05 9.28
CA ASN A 235 33.86 6.28 10.26
C ASN A 235 33.48 6.72 11.68
N ALA A 236 33.89 5.93 12.68
CA ALA A 236 33.58 6.19 14.08
C ALA A 236 34.03 7.58 14.57
N ALA A 237 35.18 8.09 14.10
CA ALA A 237 35.68 9.40 14.52
C ALA A 237 34.75 10.53 14.07
N THR A 238 34.26 10.47 12.83
CA THR A 238 33.28 11.44 12.32
C THR A 238 31.95 11.34 13.07
N PHE A 239 31.51 10.12 13.37
CA PHE A 239 30.27 9.87 14.10
C PHE A 239 30.34 10.40 15.54
N THR A 240 31.45 10.18 16.25
CA THR A 240 31.69 10.75 17.58
C THR A 240 31.71 12.27 17.56
N ALA A 241 32.37 12.89 16.56
CA ALA A 241 32.38 14.34 16.43
C ALA A 241 30.97 14.93 16.22
N PHE A 242 30.10 14.21 15.49
CA PHE A 242 28.70 14.60 15.32
C PHE A 242 27.91 14.47 16.63
N GLN A 243 28.11 13.40 17.40
CA GLN A 243 27.52 13.28 18.74
C GLN A 243 27.96 14.43 19.66
N ASP A 244 29.24 14.81 19.64
CA ASP A 244 29.75 15.95 20.42
C ASP A 244 29.11 17.28 19.99
N GLN A 245 28.68 17.42 18.73
CA GLN A 245 27.91 18.59 18.27
C GLN A 245 26.47 18.57 18.81
N LEU A 246 25.82 17.40 18.83
CA LEU A 246 24.47 17.22 19.37
C LEU A 246 24.45 17.51 20.88
N ASP A 247 25.40 16.96 21.63
CA ASP A 247 25.52 17.15 23.09
C ASP A 247 25.68 18.62 23.47
N ARG A 248 26.45 19.38 22.68
CA ARG A 248 26.64 20.81 22.93
C ARG A 248 25.40 21.64 22.62
N ALA A 249 24.54 21.15 21.73
CA ALA A 249 23.38 21.90 21.28
C ALA A 249 22.10 21.57 22.04
N ILE A 250 22.05 20.42 22.71
CA ILE A 250 20.93 20.01 23.55
C ILE A 250 21.18 20.52 24.97
N ALA A 251 20.11 20.97 25.63
CA ALA A 251 20.20 21.50 26.99
C ALA A 251 20.74 20.41 27.95
N PRO A 252 21.72 20.75 28.82
CA PRO A 252 22.48 19.76 29.58
C PRO A 252 21.64 18.98 30.60
N ASP A 253 20.49 19.51 31.01
CA ASP A 253 19.53 18.91 31.93
C ASP A 253 18.64 17.84 31.27
N LYS A 254 18.68 17.71 29.95
CA LYS A 254 17.88 16.71 29.23
C LYS A 254 18.60 15.37 29.15
N GLU A 255 17.79 14.31 29.24
CA GLU A 255 18.17 12.95 28.87
C GLU A 255 18.08 12.79 27.35
N ILE A 256 19.07 12.15 26.74
CA ILE A 256 19.15 11.95 25.29
C ILE A 256 19.10 10.45 25.02
N HIS A 257 18.06 10.00 24.31
CA HIS A 257 17.98 8.66 23.77
C HIS A 257 18.30 8.71 22.28
N VAL A 258 19.24 7.86 21.87
CA VAL A 258 19.64 7.75 20.46
C VAL A 258 19.19 6.40 19.91
N VAL A 259 18.50 6.44 18.78
CA VAL A 259 18.10 5.27 18.00
C VAL A 259 18.91 5.24 16.70
N LEU A 260 19.64 4.15 16.52
CA LEU A 260 20.56 3.91 15.41
C LEU A 260 20.23 2.59 14.70
N ASP A 261 20.66 2.48 13.45
CA ASP A 261 20.81 1.18 12.82
C ASP A 261 22.12 0.50 13.31
N ASN A 262 22.35 -0.75 12.91
CA ASN A 262 23.53 -1.52 13.37
C ASN A 262 24.70 -1.43 12.38
N CYS A 263 24.97 -0.25 11.83
CA CYS A 263 26.12 -0.01 10.97
C CYS A 263 27.45 -0.11 11.75
N SER A 264 28.51 -0.57 11.07
CA SER A 264 29.83 -0.78 11.68
C SER A 264 30.52 0.50 12.17
N SER A 265 30.10 1.68 11.67
CA SER A 265 30.52 2.99 12.17
C SER A 265 30.04 3.28 13.60
N HIS A 266 29.02 2.57 14.08
CA HIS A 266 28.40 2.78 15.40
C HIS A 266 28.99 1.93 16.53
N THR A 267 29.91 1.01 16.23
CA THR A 267 30.48 0.04 17.19
C THR A 267 31.50 0.61 18.20
N VAL A 268 31.52 1.92 18.42
CA VAL A 268 32.37 2.59 19.43
C VAL A 268 31.64 2.67 20.77
N GLU A 269 32.39 2.69 21.88
CA GLU A 269 31.86 2.87 23.25
C GLU A 269 30.81 3.99 23.28
N ALA A 270 29.55 3.59 23.48
CA ALA A 270 28.43 4.50 23.57
C ALA A 270 28.60 5.40 24.81
N ARG A 271 28.61 6.73 24.59
CA ARG A 271 28.68 7.73 25.67
C ARG A 271 27.32 8.02 26.32
N HIS A 272 26.23 7.64 25.65
CA HIS A 272 24.84 7.86 26.06
C HIS A 272 24.10 6.53 26.20
N GLU A 273 22.92 6.55 26.82
CA GLU A 273 22.03 5.39 26.81
C GLU A 273 21.50 5.19 25.38
N VAL A 274 22.17 4.30 24.65
CA VAL A 274 21.83 3.99 23.27
C VAL A 274 20.85 2.82 23.26
N ALA A 275 19.62 3.08 22.81
CA ALA A 275 18.68 2.04 22.46
C ALA A 275 19.02 1.49 21.07
N CYS A 276 20.04 0.63 20.99
CA CYS A 276 20.40 -0.05 19.75
C CYS A 276 19.36 -1.13 19.40
N VAL A 277 18.71 -1.00 18.24
CA VAL A 277 18.01 -2.14 17.63
C VAL A 277 19.05 -2.91 16.83
N GLU A 278 19.50 -4.04 17.38
CA GLU A 278 20.39 -4.96 16.65
C GLU A 278 19.68 -5.48 15.39
N TRP A 279 19.95 -4.86 14.25
CA TRP A 279 19.63 -5.43 12.94
C TRP A 279 20.72 -6.44 12.59
N ALA A 280 20.58 -7.65 13.10
CA ALA A 280 21.50 -8.74 12.82
C ALA A 280 21.30 -9.28 11.38
N LEU A 281 21.96 -8.63 10.42
CA LEU A 281 22.28 -9.16 9.11
C LEU A 281 23.78 -8.94 8.87
N LEU A 282 24.60 -9.79 9.50
CA LEU A 282 25.83 -10.36 8.94
C LEU A 282 26.38 -11.37 9.96
N GLU A 283 26.70 -12.56 9.47
CA GLU A 283 27.54 -13.52 10.18
C GLU A 283 28.85 -12.84 10.57
N ARG A 284 29.05 -12.62 11.87
CA ARG A 284 30.35 -12.64 12.54
C ARG A 284 30.08 -12.61 14.04
N GLY A 285 30.37 -13.73 14.70
CA GLY A 285 30.22 -13.83 16.14
C GLY A 285 31.13 -12.85 16.86
N SER A 286 30.61 -12.20 17.89
CA SER A 286 31.19 -12.15 19.24
C SER A 286 30.52 -11.04 20.06
N GLY A 287 30.12 -11.39 21.29
CA GLY A 287 30.03 -10.45 22.41
C GLY A 287 28.73 -9.65 22.54
N VAL A 288 27.73 -10.24 23.20
CA VAL A 288 26.73 -9.46 23.93
C VAL A 288 27.46 -8.82 25.12
N ALA A 289 27.62 -7.50 25.12
CA ALA A 289 27.88 -6.75 26.34
C ALA A 289 26.52 -6.28 26.86
N ASP A 290 25.97 -7.04 27.81
CA ASP A 290 24.92 -6.58 28.71
C ASP A 290 25.55 -5.47 29.57
N MET A 291 25.09 -4.23 29.45
CA MET A 291 25.64 -3.14 30.24
C MET A 291 24.52 -2.19 30.69
N ARG A 292 23.93 -2.54 31.83
CA ARG A 292 23.27 -1.56 32.70
C ARG A 292 24.33 -0.57 33.16
N VAL A 293 24.36 0.62 32.59
CA VAL A 293 25.21 1.71 33.08
C VAL A 293 24.37 2.54 34.07
N ALA A 294 24.72 2.46 35.35
CA ALA A 294 24.23 3.42 36.33
C ALA A 294 24.82 4.80 36.02
N PRO A 295 24.09 5.91 36.24
CA PRO A 295 24.57 7.24 35.89
C PRO A 295 25.77 7.64 36.77
N GLY A 296 26.96 7.66 36.19
CA GLY A 296 28.14 8.30 36.78
C GLY A 296 28.09 9.82 36.58
N PRO A 297 28.61 10.63 37.52
CA PRO A 297 28.61 12.08 37.38
C PRO A 297 29.46 12.52 36.17
N ARG A 298 28.90 13.43 35.35
CA ARG A 298 29.56 13.98 34.17
C ARG A 298 30.82 14.77 34.56
N PRO A 299 31.98 14.55 33.93
CA PRO A 299 33.12 15.42 34.12
C PRO A 299 32.83 16.81 33.54
N MET A 300 33.06 17.85 34.35
CA MET A 300 32.91 19.25 33.94
C MET A 300 33.80 19.58 32.74
N PRO A 301 33.35 20.43 31.80
CA PRO A 301 34.17 20.86 30.67
C PRO A 301 35.41 21.61 31.18
N ARG A 302 36.60 21.13 30.81
CA ARG A 302 37.84 21.87 31.04
C ARG A 302 37.81 23.15 30.22
N ALA A 303 38.03 24.29 30.89
CA ALA A 303 38.17 25.58 30.22
C ALA A 303 39.30 25.51 29.19
N HIS A 304 38.97 25.75 27.92
CA HIS A 304 39.96 25.94 26.87
C HIS A 304 40.40 27.41 26.89
N PRO A 305 41.72 27.71 26.87
CA PRO A 305 42.19 29.08 26.89
C PRO A 305 41.86 29.79 25.57
N ASP A 306 41.54 31.08 25.71
CA ASP A 306 41.33 32.08 24.65
C ASP A 306 42.08 31.79 23.35
N VAL A 307 41.33 31.67 22.24
CA VAL A 307 41.90 31.83 20.90
C VAL A 307 41.21 33.01 20.24
N ARG A 308 42.03 34.04 20.04
CA ARG A 308 41.69 35.37 19.52
C ARG A 308 41.13 35.30 18.10
N ARG A 309 40.20 36.23 17.83
CA ARG A 309 39.74 36.67 16.50
C ARG A 309 40.89 36.80 15.50
N TRP A 310 40.72 36.23 14.32
CA TRP A 310 40.93 36.85 13.00
C TRP A 310 39.95 36.22 12.00
#